data_AF-A0A820KJK9-F1
#
_entry.id   AF-A0A820KJK9-F1
#
_cell.length_a   1.000
_cell.length_b   1.000
_cell.length_c   1.000
_cell.angle_alpha   90.00
_cell.angle_beta   90.00
_cell.angle_gamma   90.00
#
_symmetry.space_group_name_H-M   'P 1'
#
loop_
_entity.id
_entity.type
_entity.pdbx_description
1 polymer ?
#
loop_
_entity_poly.entity_id
_entity_poly.type
_entity_poly.pdbx_seq_one_letter_code
_entity_poly.pdbx_strand_id
1 'polypeptide(L)'
;MKHRMLTPNMNFTHLNHNIQAMKYNLHIVNHLVQFPDQLITIGINSFGIGGNNAHAIITEWSEDYASQYFPNNTNKIFLPIRQCSTSIIDEATTTENEDKKFPENFVLTFSSKSDQSLKKHVEKFSTWLSTALVHVPQTSEKMFLSC
;
A
#
# COMPACT_ATOMS: atom_id res chain seq x y z
N MET A 1 3.92 7.08 -3.98
CA MET A 1 4.56 5.75 -3.86
C MET A 1 3.55 4.70 -4.31
N LYS A 2 2.79 3.99 -3.44
CA LYS A 2 1.75 2.97 -3.81
C LYS A 2 1.04 3.08 -5.18
N HIS A 3 0.49 4.24 -5.56
CA HIS A 3 -0.22 4.43 -6.85
C HIS A 3 0.70 4.72 -8.06
N ARG A 4 2.01 4.64 -7.86
CA ARG A 4 3.11 4.80 -8.82
C ARG A 4 3.06 6.09 -9.68
N MET A 5 2.43 7.16 -9.18
CA MET A 5 2.30 8.46 -9.85
C MET A 5 2.58 9.66 -8.91
N LEU A 6 3.03 10.76 -9.51
CA LEU A 6 3.07 12.13 -8.98
C LEU A 6 1.83 12.91 -9.43
N THR A 7 1.15 13.57 -8.49
CA THR A 7 -0.01 14.43 -8.76
C THR A 7 0.41 15.85 -9.19
N PRO A 8 -0.38 16.51 -10.07
CA PRO A 8 -0.13 17.91 -10.44
C PRO A 8 -0.30 18.89 -9.27
N ASN A 9 0.48 19.96 -9.29
CA ASN A 9 0.28 21.13 -8.42
C ASN A 9 -0.90 21.96 -8.95
N MET A 10 -1.96 22.07 -8.16
CA MET A 10 -3.14 22.86 -8.52
C MET A 10 -2.81 24.36 -8.63
N ASN A 11 -3.45 25.06 -9.57
CA ASN A 11 -3.28 26.50 -9.86
C ASN A 11 -1.88 26.95 -10.31
N PHE A 12 -0.97 26.02 -10.66
CA PHE A 12 0.32 26.36 -11.23
C PHE A 12 0.23 26.62 -12.75
N THR A 13 0.27 27.89 -13.15
CA THR A 13 0.25 28.31 -14.57
C THR A 13 1.63 28.68 -15.10
N HIS A 14 2.39 29.50 -14.35
CA HIS A 14 3.72 29.98 -14.72
C HIS A 14 4.68 29.92 -13.54
N LEU A 15 5.95 29.62 -13.82
CA LEU A 15 7.02 29.70 -12.82
C LEU A 15 7.35 31.16 -12.50
N ASN A 16 7.53 31.48 -11.22
CA ASN A 16 8.02 32.78 -10.79
C ASN A 16 9.44 33.03 -11.35
N HIS A 17 9.63 34.11 -12.10
CA HIS A 17 10.88 34.46 -12.78
C HIS A 17 12.11 34.55 -11.85
N ASN A 18 11.92 34.78 -10.54
CA ASN A 18 12.99 34.80 -9.55
C ASN A 18 13.54 33.39 -9.22
N ILE A 19 12.85 32.33 -9.63
CA ILE A 19 13.23 30.93 -9.37
C ILE A 19 13.99 30.38 -10.59
N GLN A 20 15.31 30.24 -10.48
CA GLN A 20 16.20 29.71 -11.52
C GLN A 20 16.09 28.17 -11.65
N ALA A 21 14.88 27.62 -11.85
CA ALA A 21 14.60 26.19 -11.74
C ALA A 21 15.51 25.30 -12.62
N MET A 22 15.73 25.67 -13.88
CA MET A 22 16.61 24.95 -14.81
C MET A 22 18.06 24.83 -14.30
N LYS A 23 18.59 25.87 -13.62
CA LYS A 23 19.95 25.88 -13.06
C LYS A 23 20.10 24.90 -11.89
N TYR A 24 19.01 24.61 -11.19
CA TYR A 24 18.97 23.72 -10.02
C TYR A 24 18.33 22.36 -10.32
N ASN A 25 18.13 22.03 -11.61
CA ASN A 25 17.50 20.78 -12.07
C ASN A 25 16.09 20.54 -11.47
N LEU A 26 15.33 21.61 -11.25
CA LEU A 26 14.00 21.56 -10.64
C LEU A 26 12.90 21.56 -11.71
N HIS A 27 12.02 20.56 -11.64
CA HIS A 27 10.86 20.43 -12.52
C HIS A 27 9.57 20.48 -11.69
N ILE A 28 8.64 21.37 -12.05
CA ILE A 28 7.36 21.51 -11.35
C ILE A 28 6.32 20.64 -12.03
N VAL A 29 5.76 19.68 -11.28
CA VAL A 29 4.74 18.75 -11.78
C VAL A 29 3.41 19.50 -11.97
N ASN A 30 2.99 19.69 -13.22
CA ASN A 30 1.74 20.38 -13.60
C ASN A 30 0.70 19.47 -14.27
N HIS A 31 1.05 18.22 -14.54
CA HIS A 31 0.17 17.14 -15.01
C HIS A 31 0.45 15.86 -14.21
N LEU A 32 -0.33 14.80 -14.41
CA LEU A 32 -0.09 13.50 -13.76
C LEU A 32 1.14 12.84 -14.40
N VAL A 33 2.15 12.49 -13.58
CA VAL A 33 3.42 11.92 -14.06
C VAL A 33 3.66 10.55 -13.42
N GLN A 34 3.99 9.53 -14.21
CA GLN A 34 4.34 8.19 -13.73
C GLN A 34 5.72 8.20 -13.05
N PHE A 35 5.88 7.46 -11.95
CA PHE A 35 7.20 7.26 -11.33
C PHE A 35 8.08 6.32 -12.18
N PRO A 36 9.41 6.54 -12.25
CA PRO A 36 10.34 5.65 -12.95
C PRO A 36 10.39 4.27 -12.29
N ASP A 37 10.69 3.22 -13.07
CA ASP A 37 10.56 1.83 -12.62
C ASP A 37 11.73 1.33 -11.77
N GLN A 38 11.84 1.95 -10.60
CA GLN A 38 12.83 1.72 -9.57
C GLN A 38 12.25 2.16 -8.21
N LEU A 39 12.98 1.85 -7.13
CA LEU A 39 12.73 2.48 -5.83
C LEU A 39 12.90 4.01 -5.95
N ILE A 40 11.98 4.72 -5.31
CA ILE A 40 11.92 6.19 -5.29
C ILE A 40 12.09 6.70 -3.86
N THR A 41 12.72 7.87 -3.74
CA THR A 41 12.90 8.60 -2.49
C THR A 41 12.34 10.00 -2.66
N ILE A 42 11.54 10.46 -1.70
CA ILE A 42 10.84 11.74 -1.72
C ILE A 42 11.24 12.54 -0.47
N GLY A 43 11.71 13.78 -0.69
CA GLY A 43 11.88 14.76 0.39
C GLY A 43 10.58 15.54 0.61
N ILE A 44 10.16 15.66 1.86
CA ILE A 44 9.04 16.51 2.29
C ILE A 44 9.60 17.64 3.16
N ASN A 45 9.21 18.87 2.84
CA ASN A 45 9.63 20.08 3.55
C ASN A 45 8.42 20.76 4.20
N SER A 46 8.61 21.30 5.41
CA SER A 46 7.66 22.20 6.06
C SER A 46 8.44 23.33 6.76
N PHE A 47 8.05 24.58 6.48
CA PHE A 47 8.72 25.77 7.00
C PHE A 47 7.71 26.61 7.79
N GLY A 48 7.89 26.69 9.11
CA GLY A 48 7.01 27.45 10.00
C GLY A 48 7.41 28.92 10.06
N ILE A 49 6.42 29.82 10.09
CA ILE A 49 6.65 31.29 10.12
C ILE A 49 7.49 31.76 11.32
N GLY A 50 7.49 31.01 12.43
CA GLY A 50 8.34 31.26 13.60
C GLY A 50 9.75 30.65 13.53
N GLY A 51 10.20 30.18 12.36
CA GLY A 51 11.51 29.55 12.15
C GLY A 51 11.59 28.05 12.47
N ASN A 52 10.55 27.46 13.06
CA ASN A 52 10.46 26.02 13.29
C ASN A 52 10.23 25.28 11.97
N ASN A 53 11.27 24.56 11.52
CA ASN A 53 11.29 23.88 10.22
C ASN A 53 11.41 22.37 10.40
N ALA A 54 10.83 21.59 9.47
CA ALA A 54 10.92 20.14 9.45
C ALA A 54 11.23 19.63 8.04
N HIS A 55 12.09 18.62 7.97
CA HIS A 55 12.40 17.89 6.75
C HIS A 55 12.26 16.38 7.02
N ALA A 56 11.66 15.65 6.09
CA ALA A 56 11.53 14.21 6.15
C ALA A 56 11.91 13.59 4.79
N ILE A 57 12.67 12.49 4.83
CA ILE A 57 13.02 11.69 3.66
C ILE A 57 12.24 10.39 3.75
N ILE A 58 11.50 10.04 2.70
CA ILE A 58 10.66 8.83 2.65
C ILE A 58 11.00 8.03 1.39
N THR A 59 11.42 6.78 1.57
CA THR A 59 11.74 5.83 0.49
C THR A 59 10.61 4.83 0.30
N GLU A 60 10.36 4.38 -0.93
CA GLU A 60 9.38 3.33 -1.22
C GLU A 60 9.76 1.99 -0.58
N TRP A 61 8.77 1.22 -0.15
CA TRP A 61 8.95 -0.10 0.45
C TRP A 61 9.01 -1.19 -0.64
N SER A 62 10.00 -2.07 -0.56
CA SER A 62 10.08 -3.34 -1.30
C SER A 62 10.34 -4.49 -0.33
N GLU A 63 9.83 -5.69 -0.62
CA GLU A 63 10.17 -6.91 0.12
C GLU A 63 11.64 -7.31 -0.05
N ASP A 64 12.28 -6.99 -1.18
CA ASP A 64 13.71 -7.27 -1.41
C ASP A 64 14.57 -6.42 -0.47
N TYR A 65 14.25 -5.12 -0.41
CA TYR A 65 14.89 -4.16 0.51
C TYR A 65 14.65 -4.55 1.97
N ALA A 66 13.42 -4.94 2.31
CA ALA A 66 13.09 -5.41 3.65
C ALA A 66 13.90 -6.66 4.04
N SER A 67 14.03 -7.63 3.13
CA SER A 67 14.75 -8.88 3.36
C SER A 67 16.26 -8.66 3.49
N GLN A 68 16.83 -7.71 2.73
CA GLN A 68 18.24 -7.33 2.81
C GLN A 68 18.60 -6.69 4.17
N TYR A 69 17.74 -5.83 4.72
CA TYR A 69 18.04 -5.08 5.95
C TYR A 69 17.45 -5.69 7.23
N PHE A 70 16.45 -6.59 7.13
CA PHE A 70 15.79 -7.25 8.27
C PHE A 70 15.62 -8.77 8.06
N PRO A 71 16.73 -9.53 7.84
CA PRO A 71 16.68 -10.93 7.38
C PRO A 71 15.95 -11.91 8.31
N ASN A 72 15.78 -11.57 9.60
CA ASN A 72 15.25 -12.47 10.61
C ASN A 72 13.74 -12.27 10.91
N ASN A 73 13.01 -11.43 10.16
CA ASN A 73 11.59 -11.21 10.40
C ASN A 73 10.69 -12.24 9.71
N THR A 74 10.79 -13.51 10.14
CA THR A 74 10.08 -14.66 9.57
C THR A 74 8.57 -14.69 9.89
N ASN A 75 8.07 -13.77 10.73
CA ASN A 75 6.66 -13.66 11.10
C ASN A 75 5.81 -13.03 9.98
N LYS A 76 5.78 -13.65 8.79
CA LYS A 76 4.79 -13.35 7.75
C LYS A 76 3.40 -13.76 8.26
N ILE A 77 2.64 -12.81 8.79
CA ILE A 77 1.24 -13.02 9.19
C ILE A 77 0.42 -13.22 7.90
N PHE A 78 0.10 -14.48 7.59
CA PHE A 78 -0.74 -14.85 6.45
C PHE A 78 -2.19 -14.41 6.68
N LEU A 79 -2.51 -13.18 6.30
CA LEU A 79 -3.89 -12.76 6.10
C LEU A 79 -4.38 -13.36 4.76
N PRO A 80 -5.41 -14.21 4.74
CA PRO A 80 -5.80 -15.02 3.57
C PRO A 80 -6.41 -14.21 2.41
N ILE A 81 -6.40 -12.88 2.49
CA ILE A 81 -7.09 -11.98 1.57
C ILE A 81 -6.36 -11.90 0.21
N ARG A 82 -5.03 -12.11 0.16
CA ARG A 82 -4.28 -12.25 -1.10
C ARG A 82 -3.08 -13.19 -0.97
N GLN A 83 -3.22 -14.39 -1.53
CA GLN A 83 -2.11 -15.08 -2.18
C GLN A 83 -2.56 -15.57 -3.56
N CYS A 84 -2.19 -14.82 -4.60
CA CYS A 84 -2.06 -15.41 -5.93
C CYS A 84 -0.71 -16.11 -5.93
N SER A 85 -0.69 -17.42 -6.18
CA SER A 85 0.51 -18.26 -6.02
C SER A 85 1.48 -18.07 -7.19
N THR A 86 2.32 -17.04 -7.13
CA THR A 86 3.57 -16.99 -7.92
C THR A 86 4.64 -17.81 -7.22
N SER A 87 4.92 -18.99 -7.76
CA SER A 87 5.89 -19.97 -7.24
C SER A 87 7.32 -19.44 -7.27
N ILE A 88 8.00 -19.46 -6.11
CA ILE A 88 9.46 -19.36 -6.00
C ILE A 88 9.95 -20.61 -5.25
N ILE A 89 10.68 -21.43 -5.99
CA ILE A 89 11.51 -22.59 -5.60
C ILE A 89 12.97 -22.09 -5.57
N ASP A 90 13.95 -22.60 -4.80
CA ASP A 90 14.06 -23.62 -3.73
C ASP A 90 15.31 -23.24 -2.87
N GLU A 91 15.81 -23.93 -1.82
CA GLU A 91 15.59 -25.27 -1.24
C GLU A 91 15.84 -25.24 0.30
N ALA A 92 15.23 -26.16 1.07
CA ALA A 92 15.75 -26.65 2.35
C ALA A 92 14.97 -27.91 2.83
N THR A 93 15.57 -29.09 2.71
CA THR A 93 14.92 -30.40 2.87
C THR A 93 14.63 -30.80 4.33
N THR A 94 13.34 -30.87 4.69
CA THR A 94 12.84 -31.90 5.63
C THR A 94 11.41 -32.31 5.29
N THR A 95 11.06 -33.57 5.58
CA THR A 95 9.80 -34.20 5.19
C THR A 95 8.62 -33.87 6.11
N GLU A 96 7.52 -33.37 5.55
CA GLU A 96 6.15 -33.83 5.89
C GLU A 96 5.13 -33.33 4.86
N ASN A 97 4.42 -34.26 4.21
CA ASN A 97 3.32 -33.97 3.28
C ASN A 97 2.02 -33.77 4.06
N GLU A 98 1.81 -32.57 4.60
CA GLU A 98 0.45 -32.11 4.92
C GLU A 98 -0.07 -31.19 3.82
N ASP A 99 -1.16 -31.60 3.16
CA ASP A 99 -2.00 -30.71 2.37
C ASP A 99 -2.54 -29.61 3.29
N LYS A 100 -1.92 -28.43 3.25
CA LYS A 100 -2.33 -27.23 4.02
C LYS A 100 -3.62 -26.65 3.44
N LYS A 101 -4.71 -27.41 3.54
CA LYS A 101 -6.06 -26.99 3.18
C LYS A 101 -6.49 -25.85 4.10
N PHE A 102 -6.50 -24.64 3.56
CA PHE A 102 -7.05 -23.48 4.25
C PHE A 102 -8.50 -23.74 4.67
N PRO A 103 -8.94 -23.24 5.84
CA PRO A 103 -10.32 -23.43 6.28
C PRO A 103 -11.28 -22.72 5.32
N GLU A 104 -12.35 -23.41 4.94
CA GLU A 104 -13.38 -22.91 4.01
C GLU A 104 -14.14 -21.69 4.57
N ASN A 105 -14.10 -21.49 5.89
CA ASN A 105 -14.73 -20.37 6.59
C ASN A 105 -13.75 -19.69 7.54
N PHE A 106 -13.66 -18.36 7.47
CA PHE A 106 -12.87 -17.53 8.39
C PHE A 106 -13.80 -16.71 9.30
N VAL A 107 -13.66 -16.87 10.62
CA VAL A 107 -14.39 -16.05 11.59
C VAL A 107 -13.72 -14.68 11.69
N LEU A 108 -14.39 -13.65 11.18
CA LEU A 108 -13.93 -12.26 11.25
C LEU A 108 -14.58 -11.57 12.46
N THR A 109 -13.76 -11.18 13.44
CA THR A 109 -14.23 -10.52 14.66
C THR A 109 -14.31 -9.01 14.47
N PHE A 110 -15.45 -8.42 14.85
CA PHE A 110 -15.68 -6.98 14.81
C PHE A 110 -16.00 -6.45 16.21
N SER A 111 -15.42 -5.32 16.57
CA SER A 111 -15.69 -4.63 17.83
C SER A 111 -15.81 -3.13 17.62
N SER A 112 -16.51 -2.46 18.54
CA SER A 112 -16.59 -1.00 18.61
C SER A 112 -17.17 -0.57 19.97
N LYS A 113 -17.26 0.75 20.22
CA LYS A 113 -17.83 1.31 21.45
C LYS A 113 -19.37 1.37 21.48
N SER A 114 -20.07 1.12 20.36
CA SER A 114 -21.54 1.16 20.31
C SER A 114 -22.11 0.44 19.08
N ASP A 115 -23.31 -0.13 19.19
CA ASP A 115 -23.97 -0.91 18.12
C ASP A 115 -24.07 -0.16 16.79
N GLN A 116 -24.32 1.16 16.83
CA GLN A 116 -24.34 1.98 15.62
C GLN A 116 -22.96 2.09 14.96
N SER A 117 -21.88 2.09 15.75
CA SER A 117 -20.51 2.06 15.25
C SER A 117 -20.13 0.66 14.72
N LEU A 118 -20.60 -0.40 15.38
CA LEU A 118 -20.38 -1.78 14.97
C LEU A 118 -21.01 -2.06 13.61
N LYS A 119 -22.29 -1.68 13.42
CA LYS A 119 -22.99 -1.76 12.13
C LYS A 119 -22.22 -0.99 11.04
N LYS A 120 -21.84 0.27 11.30
CA LYS A 120 -21.00 1.07 10.38
C LYS A 120 -19.64 0.45 10.07
N HIS A 121 -19.03 -0.33 10.97
CA HIS A 121 -17.79 -1.06 10.70
C HIS A 121 -18.03 -2.26 9.76
N VAL A 122 -19.06 -3.07 10.03
CA VAL A 122 -19.43 -4.23 9.20
C VAL A 122 -19.90 -3.78 7.80
N GLU A 123 -20.73 -2.73 7.71
CA GLU A 123 -21.19 -2.12 6.45
C GLU A 123 -20.00 -1.64 5.60
N LYS A 124 -19.05 -0.90 6.20
CA LYS A 124 -17.83 -0.44 5.51
C LYS A 124 -16.96 -1.61 5.04
N PHE A 125 -16.82 -2.64 5.87
CA PHE A 125 -16.02 -3.82 5.52
C PHE A 125 -16.66 -4.63 4.39
N SER A 126 -17.97 -4.84 4.42
CA SER A 126 -18.74 -5.48 3.34
C SER A 126 -18.66 -4.69 2.02
N THR A 127 -18.77 -3.36 2.10
CA THR A 127 -18.56 -2.46 0.95
C THR A 127 -17.14 -2.60 0.39
N TRP A 128 -16.13 -2.59 1.27
CA TRP A 128 -14.72 -2.74 0.89
C TRP A 128 -14.42 -4.10 0.26
N LEU A 129 -14.91 -5.21 0.84
CA LEU A 129 -14.80 -6.55 0.27
C LEU A 129 -15.40 -6.57 -1.14
N SER A 130 -16.61 -6.04 -1.30
CA SER A 130 -17.29 -5.99 -2.60
C SER A 130 -16.45 -5.23 -3.65
N THR A 131 -15.89 -4.07 -3.30
CA THR A 131 -15.03 -3.30 -4.20
C THR A 131 -13.68 -3.99 -4.49
N ALA A 132 -13.09 -4.64 -3.48
CA ALA A 132 -11.81 -5.32 -3.59
C ALA A 132 -11.88 -6.60 -4.42
N LEU A 133 -12.98 -7.37 -4.29
CA LEU A 133 -13.23 -8.61 -5.03
C LEU A 133 -13.60 -8.36 -6.51
N VAL A 134 -14.24 -7.23 -6.84
CA VAL A 134 -14.45 -6.82 -8.24
C VAL A 134 -13.12 -6.59 -8.99
N HIS A 135 -12.03 -6.32 -8.26
CA HIS A 135 -10.66 -6.20 -8.79
C HIS A 135 -9.83 -7.49 -8.60
N VAL A 136 -10.50 -8.64 -8.50
CA VAL A 136 -9.89 -9.99 -8.55
C VAL A 136 -10.46 -10.71 -9.78
N PRO A 137 -9.62 -11.35 -10.63
CA PRO A 137 -10.13 -12.19 -11.72
C PRO A 137 -11.06 -13.28 -11.15
N GLN A 138 -12.23 -13.47 -11.77
CA GLN A 138 -13.26 -14.35 -11.22
C GLN A 138 -12.91 -15.84 -11.35
N THR A 139 -12.19 -16.37 -10.37
CA THR A 139 -12.34 -17.77 -9.92
C THR A 139 -13.49 -17.82 -8.91
N SER A 140 -14.40 -18.79 -9.09
CA SER A 140 -15.72 -18.79 -8.46
C SER A 140 -15.70 -19.09 -6.96
N GLU A 141 -16.15 -18.12 -6.14
CA GLU A 141 -17.34 -18.28 -5.28
C GLU A 141 -17.80 -16.93 -4.69
N LYS A 142 -19.08 -16.83 -4.32
CA LYS A 142 -19.66 -15.60 -3.73
C LYS A 142 -19.75 -15.72 -2.22
N MET A 143 -18.91 -14.97 -1.51
CA MET A 143 -18.98 -14.85 -0.05
C MET A 143 -20.28 -14.13 0.36
N PHE A 144 -21.26 -14.87 0.87
CA PHE A 144 -22.49 -14.31 1.46
C PHE A 144 -22.26 -13.98 2.94
N LEU A 145 -22.41 -12.70 3.30
CA LEU A 145 -22.52 -12.27 4.69
C LEU A 145 -24.00 -12.23 5.06
N SER A 146 -24.45 -13.16 5.91
CA SER A 146 -25.72 -12.96 6.64
C SER A 146 -25.51 -12.00 7.80
N CYS A 147 -26.48 -11.11 8.00
CA CYS A 147 -26.72 -10.49 9.29
C CYS A 147 -27.50 -11.45 10.21
#